data_AF-A0A1Y4TTA2-F1
#
_entry.id   AF-A0A1Y4TTA2-F1
#
_cell.length_a   1.000
_cell.length_b   1.000
_cell.length_c   1.000
_cell.angle_alpha   90.00
_cell.angle_beta   90.00
_cell.angle_gamma   90.00
#
_symmetry.space_group_name_H-M   'P 1'
#
loop_
_entity.id
_entity.type
_entity.pdbx_description
1 polymer ?
#
loop_
_entity_poly.entity_id
_entity_poly.type
_entity_poly.pdbx_seq_one_letter_code
_entity_poly.pdbx_strand_id
1 'polypeptide(L)'
;MTIGEALKQTRLHAGLTQEEMAAGIISESFYSKVERDIHEIDANLLIRILSKHHFDVGSFFSRVNNSDNTTDPDFDLMNQISFAQNRKDLKKLDEIAAKIANRGGTCPPSFWLKFRLENAYAWVLHSDKRISPELKRKVKAIIMDEDWNRTAYHYLSQAVIFLDIDDAYQLVDSAFRSYEKNPATDTFTLQFVAIIAVNFLNCCFHKNASKKYTDRAIQFLRELPVDGAIGINSVLGTYYEAVFDGDAKTAKEVIDVLKKSGCVSLIEDTFKK
;
A
#
# COMPACT_ATOMS: atom_id res chain seq x y z
N MET A 1 -14.65 -11.23 22.76
CA MET A 1 -13.97 -10.62 23.88
C MET A 1 -14.13 -9.14 23.73
N THR A 2 -14.83 -8.55 24.68
CA THR A 2 -14.97 -7.10 24.78
C THR A 2 -13.64 -6.48 25.21
N ILE A 3 -13.57 -5.14 25.17
CA ILE A 3 -12.44 -4.39 25.74
C ILE A 3 -12.33 -4.67 27.25
N GLY A 4 -13.46 -4.72 27.98
CA GLY A 4 -13.47 -5.01 29.41
C GLY A 4 -12.90 -6.39 29.76
N GLU A 5 -13.32 -7.42 29.02
CA GLU A 5 -12.80 -8.78 29.17
C GLU A 5 -11.30 -8.88 28.87
N ALA A 6 -10.85 -8.23 27.79
CA ALA A 6 -9.44 -8.21 27.41
C ALA A 6 -8.56 -7.47 28.44
N LEU A 7 -9.06 -6.36 29.00
CA LEU A 7 -8.41 -5.63 30.09
C LEU A 7 -8.29 -6.49 31.34
N LYS A 8 -9.37 -7.17 31.73
CA LYS A 8 -9.38 -8.09 32.87
C LYS A 8 -8.37 -9.22 32.72
N GLN A 9 -8.33 -9.87 31.55
CA GLN A 9 -7.35 -10.93 31.29
C GLN A 9 -5.92 -10.40 31.31
N THR A 10 -5.67 -9.24 30.69
CA THR A 10 -4.34 -8.62 30.66
C THR A 10 -3.87 -8.25 32.07
N ARG A 11 -4.74 -7.64 32.87
CA ARG A 11 -4.48 -7.30 34.27
C ARG A 11 -4.14 -8.53 35.11
N LEU A 12 -4.97 -9.57 35.03
CA LEU A 12 -4.78 -10.80 35.80
C LEU A 12 -3.49 -11.53 35.38
N HIS A 13 -3.17 -11.55 34.08
CA HIS A 13 -1.92 -12.13 33.59
C HIS A 13 -0.68 -11.39 34.11
N ALA A 14 -0.78 -10.06 34.23
CA ALA A 14 0.27 -9.22 34.80
C ALA A 14 0.31 -9.24 36.35
N GLY A 15 -0.61 -9.96 37.01
CA GLY A 15 -0.68 -10.04 38.47
C GLY A 15 -1.13 -8.75 39.17
N LEU A 16 -1.78 -7.84 38.43
CA LEU A 16 -2.15 -6.51 38.92
C LEU A 16 -3.55 -6.48 39.56
N THR A 17 -3.70 -5.64 40.59
CA THR A 17 -5.01 -5.22 41.11
C THR A 17 -5.67 -4.20 40.18
N GLN A 18 -6.97 -3.95 40.38
CA GLN A 18 -7.70 -2.95 39.58
C GLN A 18 -7.16 -1.54 39.79
N GLU A 19 -6.72 -1.21 41.01
CA GLU A 19 -6.10 0.07 41.34
C GLU A 19 -4.72 0.22 40.67
N GLU A 20 -3.86 -0.80 40.76
CA GLU A 20 -2.54 -0.79 40.11
C GLU A 20 -2.67 -0.67 38.59
N MET A 21 -3.63 -1.39 38.00
CA MET A 21 -3.90 -1.33 36.57
C MET A 21 -4.42 0.04 36.15
N ALA A 22 -5.32 0.64 36.93
CA ALA A 22 -5.83 2.00 36.68
C ALA A 22 -4.74 3.07 36.78
N ALA A 23 -3.68 2.83 37.57
CA ALA A 23 -2.44 3.61 37.65
C ALA A 23 -2.63 5.13 37.83
N GLY A 24 -3.74 5.54 38.48
CA GLY A 24 -4.11 6.95 38.64
C GLY A 24 -4.54 7.67 37.35
N ILE A 25 -4.64 6.95 36.23
CA ILE A 25 -5.15 7.48 34.95
C ILE A 25 -6.68 7.62 35.03
N ILE A 26 -7.32 6.67 35.70
CA ILE A 26 -8.74 6.66 36.05
C ILE A 26 -8.90 6.12 37.47
N SER A 27 -10.08 6.29 38.09
CA SER A 27 -10.34 5.69 39.40
C SER A 27 -10.48 4.17 39.30
N GLU A 28 -10.08 3.45 40.36
CA GLU A 28 -10.30 2.01 40.50
C GLU A 28 -11.77 1.64 40.29
N SER A 29 -12.69 2.43 40.85
CA SER A 29 -14.13 2.24 40.70
C SER A 29 -14.61 2.39 39.25
N PHE A 30 -14.03 3.29 38.46
CA PHE A 30 -14.33 3.43 37.05
C PHE A 30 -13.74 2.27 36.25
N TYR A 31 -12.47 1.93 36.50
CA TYR A 31 -11.79 0.79 35.87
C TYR A 31 -12.52 -0.54 36.13
N SER A 32 -12.99 -0.77 37.35
CA SER A 32 -13.79 -1.94 37.74
C SER A 32 -15.12 -2.05 36.98
N LYS A 33 -15.71 -0.91 36.60
CA LYS A 33 -16.92 -0.90 35.76
C LYS A 33 -16.59 -1.14 34.28
N VAL A 34 -15.43 -0.66 33.80
CA VAL A 34 -14.93 -0.96 32.45
C VAL A 34 -14.66 -2.47 32.29
N GLU A 35 -13.99 -3.12 33.25
CA GLU A 35 -13.75 -4.59 33.21
C GLU A 35 -15.02 -5.44 33.23
N ARG A 36 -16.16 -4.86 33.62
CA ARG A 36 -17.48 -5.51 33.65
C ARG A 36 -18.36 -5.10 32.47
N ASP A 37 -17.82 -4.35 31.52
CA ASP A 37 -18.54 -3.80 30.37
C ASP A 37 -19.77 -2.94 30.78
N ILE A 38 -19.73 -2.35 31.97
CA ILE A 38 -20.78 -1.43 32.46
C ILE A 38 -20.53 0.00 31.95
N HIS A 39 -19.26 0.36 31.77
CA HIS A 39 -18.85 1.65 31.21
C HIS A 39 -17.90 1.45 30.04
N GLU A 40 -18.10 2.24 29.00
CA GLU A 40 -17.13 2.37 27.91
C GLU A 40 -15.91 3.16 28.39
N ILE A 41 -14.77 2.89 27.77
CA ILE A 41 -13.51 3.61 28.00
C ILE A 41 -13.11 4.36 26.73
N ASP A 42 -12.70 5.61 26.89
CA ASP A 42 -12.14 6.41 25.80
C ASP A 42 -10.85 5.77 25.25
N ALA A 43 -10.66 5.83 23.93
CA ALA A 43 -9.52 5.22 23.26
C ALA A 43 -8.17 5.79 23.73
N ASN A 44 -8.08 7.10 24.00
CA ASN A 44 -6.84 7.70 24.51
C ASN A 44 -6.56 7.24 25.95
N LEU A 45 -7.59 7.13 26.78
CA LEU A 45 -7.45 6.58 28.15
C LEU A 45 -6.99 5.12 28.11
N LEU A 46 -7.58 4.30 27.24
CA LEU A 46 -7.18 2.90 27.05
C LEU A 46 -5.71 2.79 26.61
N ILE A 47 -5.30 3.54 25.58
CA ILE A 47 -3.91 3.56 25.10
C ILE A 47 -2.95 3.99 26.20
N ARG A 48 -3.32 5.01 26.99
CA ARG A 48 -2.50 5.49 28.12
C ARG A 48 -2.34 4.43 29.20
N ILE A 49 -3.39 3.71 29.57
CA ILE A 49 -3.34 2.61 30.54
C ILE A 49 -2.42 1.50 30.03
N LEU A 50 -2.60 1.05 28.79
CA LEU A 50 -1.79 -0.01 28.19
C LEU A 50 -0.30 0.41 28.12
N SER A 51 -0.03 1.63 27.65
CA SER A 51 1.32 2.16 27.51
C SER A 51 2.01 2.36 28.87
N LYS A 52 1.26 2.75 29.91
CA LYS A 52 1.78 2.93 31.28
C LYS A 52 2.35 1.65 31.87
N HIS A 53 1.79 0.50 31.48
CA HIS A 53 2.25 -0.84 31.90
C HIS A 53 3.09 -1.54 30.83
N HIS A 54 3.52 -0.81 29.78
CA HIS A 54 4.30 -1.34 28.66
C HIS A 54 3.64 -2.51 27.92
N PHE A 55 2.31 -2.58 27.92
CA PHE A 55 1.59 -3.55 27.12
C PHE A 55 1.61 -3.14 25.65
N ASP A 56 1.83 -4.12 24.78
CA ASP A 56 1.76 -3.91 23.34
C ASP A 56 0.30 -3.62 22.92
N VAL A 57 0.06 -2.37 22.51
CA VAL A 57 -1.28 -1.89 22.14
C VAL A 57 -1.82 -2.67 20.94
N GLY A 58 -0.96 -3.00 19.96
CA GLY A 58 -1.36 -3.77 18.78
C GLY A 58 -1.88 -5.17 19.14
N SER A 59 -1.14 -5.89 19.98
CA SER A 59 -1.50 -7.23 20.47
C SER A 59 -2.71 -7.21 21.40
N PHE A 60 -2.95 -6.11 22.11
CA PHE A 60 -4.19 -5.95 22.86
C PHE A 60 -5.39 -5.89 21.92
N PHE A 61 -5.37 -5.00 20.93
CA PHE A 61 -6.48 -4.85 19.99
C PHE A 61 -6.66 -6.07 19.08
N SER A 62 -5.60 -6.81 18.73
CA SER A 62 -5.75 -8.05 17.96
C SER A 62 -6.54 -9.12 18.72
N ARG A 63 -6.36 -9.22 20.04
CA ARG A 63 -7.15 -10.13 20.89
C ARG A 63 -8.61 -9.70 20.94
N VAL A 64 -8.89 -8.41 21.09
CA VAL A 64 -10.25 -7.85 21.05
C VAL A 64 -10.90 -8.10 19.68
N ASN A 65 -10.14 -7.95 18.60
CA ASN A 65 -10.64 -8.12 17.23
C ASN A 65 -10.86 -9.59 16.83
N ASN A 66 -10.18 -10.55 17.47
CA ASN A 66 -10.30 -11.98 17.17
C ASN A 66 -11.63 -12.63 17.61
N SER A 67 -12.55 -11.88 18.20
CA SER A 67 -13.80 -12.44 18.71
C SER A 67 -15.04 -12.28 17.85
N ASP A 68 -14.92 -11.60 16.71
CA ASP A 68 -15.90 -11.71 15.65
C ASP A 68 -15.15 -11.91 14.34
N ASN A 69 -15.58 -12.89 13.55
CA ASN A 69 -15.12 -13.15 12.18
C ASN A 69 -15.57 -12.03 11.22
N THR A 70 -15.39 -10.77 11.58
CA THR A 70 -15.50 -9.64 10.67
C THR A 70 -14.15 -9.39 10.01
N THR A 71 -13.60 -10.45 9.39
CA THR A 71 -12.62 -10.26 8.32
C THR A 71 -13.29 -9.30 7.34
N ASP A 72 -12.69 -8.13 7.10
CA ASP A 72 -13.14 -7.20 6.07
C ASP A 72 -13.58 -8.03 4.85
N PRO A 73 -14.87 -7.97 4.44
CA PRO A 73 -15.39 -8.84 3.39
C PRO A 73 -14.62 -8.66 2.08
N ASP A 74 -13.86 -7.58 1.95
CA ASP A 74 -13.03 -7.27 0.81
C ASP A 74 -11.58 -7.78 0.95
N PHE A 75 -11.10 -8.12 2.15
CA PHE A 75 -9.68 -8.47 2.40
C PHE A 75 -9.19 -9.62 1.50
N ASP A 76 -9.92 -10.74 1.48
CA ASP A 76 -9.56 -11.89 0.66
C ASP A 76 -9.63 -11.57 -0.84
N LEU A 77 -10.55 -10.69 -1.25
CA LEU A 77 -10.63 -10.25 -2.64
C LEU A 77 -9.47 -9.33 -3.00
N MET A 78 -9.05 -8.42 -2.11
CA MET A 78 -7.90 -7.54 -2.35
C MET A 78 -6.61 -8.34 -2.54
N ASN A 79 -6.40 -9.38 -1.74
CA ASN A 79 -5.27 -10.29 -1.90
C ASN A 79 -5.35 -11.05 -3.23
N GLN A 80 -6.53 -11.58 -3.59
CA GLN A 80 -6.73 -12.26 -4.88
C GLN A 80 -6.47 -11.33 -6.08
N ILE A 81 -6.90 -10.07 -6.00
CA ILE A 81 -6.64 -9.05 -7.04
C ILE A 81 -5.12 -8.84 -7.19
N SER A 82 -4.40 -8.72 -6.08
CA SER A 82 -2.95 -8.51 -6.08
C SER A 82 -2.20 -9.67 -6.75
N PHE A 83 -2.59 -10.92 -6.46
CA PHE A 83 -2.01 -12.09 -7.12
C PHE A 83 -2.35 -12.16 -8.60
N ALA A 84 -3.59 -11.85 -8.98
CA ALA A 84 -4.04 -11.84 -10.37
C ALA A 84 -3.30 -10.77 -11.18
N GLN A 85 -3.14 -9.56 -10.63
CA GLN A 85 -2.38 -8.47 -11.24
C GLN A 85 -0.91 -8.88 -11.48
N ASN A 86 -0.23 -9.41 -10.47
CA ASN A 86 1.19 -9.82 -10.56
C ASN A 86 1.43 -10.94 -11.58
N ARG A 87 0.42 -11.77 -11.85
CA ARG A 87 0.44 -12.84 -12.86
C ARG A 87 -0.19 -12.44 -14.18
N LYS A 88 -0.68 -11.20 -14.30
CA LYS A 88 -1.41 -10.69 -15.46
C LYS A 88 -2.60 -11.56 -15.86
N ASP A 89 -3.27 -12.14 -14.86
CA ASP A 89 -4.39 -13.07 -15.04
C ASP A 89 -5.71 -12.32 -15.18
N LEU A 90 -5.98 -11.84 -16.41
CA LEU A 90 -7.23 -11.14 -16.75
C LEU A 90 -8.47 -11.98 -16.45
N LYS A 91 -8.41 -13.29 -16.71
CA LYS A 91 -9.54 -14.19 -16.46
C LYS A 91 -9.88 -14.20 -14.97
N LYS A 92 -8.86 -14.24 -14.11
CA LYS A 92 -9.07 -14.17 -12.67
C LYS A 92 -9.64 -12.83 -12.21
N LEU A 93 -9.21 -11.72 -12.82
CA LEU A 93 -9.81 -10.41 -12.55
C LEU A 93 -11.29 -10.37 -12.95
N ASP A 94 -11.65 -10.95 -14.10
CA ASP A 94 -13.05 -11.05 -14.54
C ASP A 94 -13.91 -11.91 -13.59
N GLU A 95 -13.37 -13.02 -13.09
CA GLU A 95 -14.04 -13.84 -12.06
C GLU A 95 -14.29 -13.03 -10.77
N ILE A 96 -13.31 -12.24 -10.33
CA ILE A 96 -13.43 -11.39 -9.13
C ILE A 96 -14.46 -10.29 -9.36
N ALA A 97 -14.45 -9.63 -10.53
CA ALA A 97 -15.43 -8.62 -10.89
C ALA A 97 -16.86 -9.16 -10.86
N ALA A 98 -17.08 -10.36 -11.41
CA ALA A 98 -18.37 -11.05 -11.37
C ALA A 98 -18.80 -11.36 -9.93
N LYS A 99 -17.88 -11.85 -9.08
CA LYS A 99 -18.17 -12.09 -7.65
C LYS A 99 -18.60 -10.82 -6.93
N ILE A 100 -17.94 -9.69 -7.20
CA ILE A 100 -18.27 -8.39 -6.60
C ILE A 100 -19.65 -7.91 -7.07
N ALA A 101 -19.95 -8.01 -8.37
CA ALA A 101 -21.25 -7.63 -8.92
C ALA A 101 -22.40 -8.48 -8.34
N ASN A 102 -22.15 -9.78 -8.10
CA ASN A 102 -23.13 -10.71 -7.55
C ASN A 102 -23.39 -10.56 -6.05
N ARG A 103 -22.68 -9.68 -5.33
CA ARG A 103 -22.95 -9.39 -3.90
C ARG A 103 -24.32 -8.72 -3.66
N GLY A 104 -24.94 -8.18 -4.72
CA GLY A 104 -26.20 -7.44 -4.61
C GLY A 104 -26.05 -6.14 -3.80
N GLY A 105 -27.17 -5.44 -3.58
CA GLY A 105 -27.17 -4.15 -2.87
C GLY A 105 -26.94 -4.24 -1.35
N THR A 106 -26.88 -5.44 -0.79
CA THR A 106 -26.76 -5.68 0.66
C THR A 106 -25.33 -5.50 1.19
N CYS A 107 -24.32 -5.58 0.31
CA CYS A 107 -22.91 -5.33 0.66
C CYS A 107 -22.18 -4.68 -0.53
N PRO A 108 -22.31 -3.36 -0.73
CA PRO A 108 -21.61 -2.67 -1.81
C PRO A 108 -20.09 -2.71 -1.59
N PRO A 109 -19.28 -2.89 -2.65
CA PRO A 109 -17.83 -2.93 -2.51
C PRO A 109 -17.27 -1.59 -2.02
N SER A 110 -16.29 -1.66 -1.11
CA SER A 110 -15.60 -0.47 -0.63
C SER A 110 -14.93 0.30 -1.75
N PHE A 111 -14.66 1.59 -1.51
CA PHE A 111 -13.86 2.41 -2.43
C PHE A 111 -12.51 1.74 -2.74
N TRP A 112 -11.86 1.18 -1.73
CA TRP A 112 -10.54 0.56 -1.88
C TRP A 112 -10.59 -0.72 -2.72
N LEU A 113 -11.63 -1.54 -2.57
CA LEU A 113 -11.81 -2.72 -3.41
C LEU A 113 -12.04 -2.34 -4.89
N LYS A 114 -12.87 -1.33 -5.15
CA LYS A 114 -13.07 -0.80 -6.51
C LYS A 114 -11.76 -0.27 -7.10
N PHE A 115 -11.04 0.54 -6.31
CA PHE A 115 -9.75 1.08 -6.70
C PHE A 115 -8.77 -0.03 -7.09
N ARG A 116 -8.61 -1.04 -6.23
CA ARG A 116 -7.71 -2.18 -6.47
C ARG A 116 -8.07 -2.92 -7.74
N LEU A 117 -9.35 -3.20 -7.98
CA LEU A 117 -9.79 -3.95 -9.16
C LEU A 117 -9.55 -3.16 -10.46
N GLU A 118 -9.98 -1.90 -10.52
CA GLU A 118 -9.77 -1.05 -11.70
C GLU A 118 -8.27 -0.80 -11.94
N ASN A 119 -7.48 -0.67 -10.87
CA ASN A 119 -6.03 -0.55 -10.96
C ASN A 119 -5.36 -1.81 -11.52
N ALA A 120 -5.76 -2.99 -11.05
CA ALA A 120 -5.26 -4.24 -11.59
C ALA A 120 -5.58 -4.39 -13.08
N TYR A 121 -6.80 -4.07 -13.52
CA TYR A 121 -7.13 -4.06 -14.95
C TYR A 121 -6.25 -3.09 -15.74
N ALA A 122 -6.04 -1.89 -15.22
CA ALA A 122 -5.23 -0.88 -15.89
C ALA A 122 -3.78 -1.36 -16.10
N TRP A 123 -3.19 -1.97 -15.08
CA TRP A 123 -1.84 -2.53 -15.13
C TRP A 123 -1.72 -3.70 -16.11
N VAL A 124 -2.70 -4.60 -16.14
CA VAL A 124 -2.65 -5.76 -17.04
C VAL A 124 -2.95 -5.39 -18.49
N LEU A 125 -3.78 -4.37 -18.73
CA LEU A 125 -4.17 -3.91 -20.06
C LEU A 125 -3.33 -2.73 -20.59
N HIS A 126 -2.42 -2.19 -19.76
CA HIS A 126 -1.67 -0.96 -20.03
C HIS A 126 -2.56 0.21 -20.48
N SER A 127 -3.73 0.36 -19.86
CA SER A 127 -4.79 1.25 -20.32
C SER A 127 -5.64 1.79 -19.18
N ASP A 128 -5.90 3.10 -19.19
CA ASP A 128 -6.76 3.77 -18.21
C ASP A 128 -8.25 3.75 -18.61
N LYS A 129 -8.61 3.14 -19.76
CA LYS A 129 -9.98 3.17 -20.31
C LYS A 129 -11.03 2.51 -19.42
N ARG A 130 -10.65 1.54 -18.57
CA ARG A 130 -11.56 0.87 -17.63
C ARG A 130 -11.70 1.61 -16.30
N ILE A 131 -10.95 2.69 -16.11
CA ILE A 131 -10.98 3.47 -14.87
C ILE A 131 -12.15 4.44 -14.92
N SER A 132 -12.98 4.38 -13.88
CA SER A 132 -14.12 5.27 -13.77
C SER A 132 -13.68 6.74 -13.57
N PRO A 133 -14.36 7.72 -14.20
CA PRO A 133 -14.02 9.14 -14.04
C PRO A 133 -14.08 9.62 -12.58
N GLU A 134 -14.99 9.03 -11.78
CA GLU A 134 -15.09 9.30 -10.35
C GLU A 134 -13.82 8.86 -9.61
N LEU A 135 -13.34 7.65 -9.87
CA LEU A 135 -12.13 7.12 -9.23
C LEU A 135 -10.90 7.93 -9.63
N LYS A 136 -10.75 8.24 -10.93
CA LYS A 136 -9.64 9.08 -11.43
C LYS A 136 -9.62 10.45 -10.75
N ARG A 137 -10.78 11.07 -10.56
CA ARG A 137 -10.91 12.36 -9.85
C ARG A 137 -10.54 12.25 -8.37
N LYS A 138 -11.05 11.23 -7.66
CA LYS A 138 -10.77 11.02 -6.23
C LYS A 138 -9.29 10.78 -5.96
N VAL A 139 -8.65 9.93 -6.76
CA VAL A 139 -7.21 9.64 -6.66
C VAL A 139 -6.39 10.90 -6.91
N LYS A 140 -6.70 11.67 -7.97
CA LYS A 140 -6.00 12.92 -8.27
C LYS A 140 -6.15 13.94 -7.13
N ALA A 141 -7.33 14.06 -6.52
CA ALA A 141 -7.56 14.93 -5.37
C ALA A 141 -6.69 14.55 -4.16
N ILE A 142 -6.60 13.25 -3.82
CA ILE A 142 -5.77 12.78 -2.69
C ILE A 142 -4.29 13.10 -2.92
N ILE A 143 -3.78 12.94 -4.14
CA ILE A 143 -2.38 13.23 -4.46
C ILE A 143 -2.09 14.74 -4.37
N MET A 144 -3.05 15.59 -4.74
CA MET A 144 -2.86 17.05 -4.82
C MET A 144 -3.05 17.79 -3.50
N ASP A 145 -3.77 17.23 -2.52
CA ASP A 145 -4.15 17.93 -1.27
C ASP A 145 -3.12 17.79 -0.13
N GLU A 146 -2.19 16.85 -0.24
CA GLU A 146 -1.47 16.28 0.91
C GLU A 146 0.00 16.75 1.06
N ASP A 147 0.41 17.85 0.43
CA ASP A 147 1.78 18.41 0.47
C ASP A 147 2.89 17.32 0.49
N TRP A 148 2.81 16.37 -0.44
CA TRP A 148 3.70 15.21 -0.55
C TRP A 148 4.04 14.50 0.78
N ASN A 149 3.02 14.05 1.49
CA ASN A 149 3.20 13.14 2.63
C ASN A 149 3.21 11.65 2.22
N ARG A 150 3.37 10.76 3.21
CA ARG A 150 3.40 9.30 2.99
C ARG A 150 2.16 8.79 2.23
N THR A 151 0.99 9.33 2.49
CA THR A 151 -0.26 8.95 1.82
C THR A 151 -0.22 9.34 0.34
N ALA A 152 0.19 10.57 0.02
CA ALA A 152 0.33 11.02 -1.36
C ALA A 152 1.31 10.13 -2.16
N TYR A 153 2.47 9.81 -1.57
CA TYR A 153 3.44 8.90 -2.17
C TYR A 153 2.86 7.51 -2.41
N HIS A 154 2.14 6.96 -1.43
CA HIS A 154 1.48 5.66 -1.57
C HIS A 154 0.47 5.66 -2.72
N TYR A 155 -0.39 6.66 -2.83
CA TYR A 155 -1.39 6.72 -3.89
C TYR A 155 -0.76 6.88 -5.27
N LEU A 156 0.24 7.77 -5.42
CA LEU A 156 0.94 7.93 -6.69
C LEU A 156 1.66 6.64 -7.10
N SER A 157 2.28 5.92 -6.15
CA SER A 157 2.98 4.67 -6.43
C SER A 157 2.06 3.61 -7.04
N GLN A 158 0.79 3.61 -6.66
CA GLN A 158 -0.20 2.65 -7.19
C GLN A 158 -0.87 3.16 -8.47
N ALA A 159 -1.17 4.45 -8.55
CA ALA A 159 -2.10 5.00 -9.52
C ALA A 159 -1.46 5.80 -10.66
N VAL A 160 -0.13 5.78 -10.81
CA VAL A 160 0.54 6.48 -11.93
C VAL A 160 -0.05 6.14 -13.31
N ILE A 161 -0.48 4.88 -13.51
CA ILE A 161 -1.09 4.41 -14.76
C ILE A 161 -2.46 5.06 -15.06
N PHE A 162 -3.09 5.70 -14.07
CA PHE A 162 -4.40 6.34 -14.21
C PHE A 162 -4.32 7.64 -14.98
N LEU A 163 -3.11 8.20 -15.06
CA LEU A 163 -2.82 9.50 -15.61
C LEU A 163 -2.37 9.35 -17.06
N ASP A 164 -2.68 10.36 -17.88
CA ASP A 164 -1.96 10.51 -19.13
C ASP A 164 -0.47 10.74 -18.84
N ILE A 165 0.37 10.48 -19.84
CA ILE A 165 1.83 10.41 -19.59
C ILE A 165 2.43 11.76 -19.18
N ASP A 166 1.85 12.88 -19.63
CA ASP A 166 2.35 14.22 -19.33
C ASP A 166 1.91 14.68 -17.93
N ASP A 167 0.65 14.45 -17.57
CA ASP A 167 0.15 14.64 -16.19
C ASP A 167 0.92 13.75 -15.20
N ALA A 168 1.19 12.49 -15.59
CA ALA A 168 2.00 11.57 -14.79
C ALA A 168 3.39 12.13 -14.56
N TYR A 169 4.06 12.62 -15.61
CA TYR A 169 5.39 13.22 -15.48
C TYR A 169 5.40 14.42 -14.53
N GLN A 170 4.41 15.31 -14.61
CA GLN A 170 4.33 16.48 -13.74
C GLN A 170 4.22 16.08 -12.26
N LEU A 171 3.35 15.13 -11.94
CA LEU A 171 3.16 14.65 -10.58
C LEU A 171 4.37 13.86 -10.07
N VAL A 172 4.96 13.01 -10.92
CA VAL A 172 6.17 12.24 -10.58
C VAL A 172 7.36 13.16 -10.32
N ASP A 173 7.61 14.15 -11.18
CA ASP A 173 8.72 15.11 -10.98
C ASP A 173 8.49 15.97 -9.73
N SER A 174 7.25 16.37 -9.46
CA SER A 174 6.88 17.08 -8.22
C SER A 174 7.13 16.23 -6.97
N ALA A 175 6.76 14.94 -7.01
CA ALA A 175 7.01 13.99 -5.93
C ALA A 175 8.50 13.82 -5.63
N PHE A 176 9.30 13.67 -6.69
CA PHE A 176 10.75 13.53 -6.60
C PHE A 176 11.41 14.78 -6.01
N ARG A 177 11.05 15.97 -6.52
CA ARG A 177 11.58 17.24 -5.97
C ARG A 177 11.24 17.44 -4.51
N SER A 178 10.04 17.04 -4.08
CA SER A 178 9.65 17.12 -2.68
C SER A 178 10.51 16.20 -1.80
N TYR A 179 10.74 14.96 -2.26
CA TYR A 179 11.60 14.00 -1.57
C TYR A 179 13.05 14.49 -1.51
N GLU A 180 13.60 14.97 -2.62
CA GLU A 180 14.96 15.52 -2.69
C GLU A 180 15.16 16.72 -1.75
N LYS A 181 14.14 17.58 -1.61
CA LYS A 181 14.17 18.74 -0.71
C LYS A 181 14.14 18.32 0.76
N ASN A 182 13.34 17.32 1.11
CA ASN A 182 13.18 16.83 2.47
C ASN A 182 13.15 15.29 2.49
N PRO A 183 14.32 14.62 2.39
CA PRO A 183 14.36 13.16 2.30
C PRO A 183 13.76 12.53 3.56
N ALA A 184 12.73 11.70 3.37
CA ALA A 184 12.16 10.92 4.46
C ALA A 184 13.12 9.80 4.87
N THR A 185 13.27 9.59 6.18
CA THR A 185 14.12 8.53 6.74
C THR A 185 13.37 7.22 6.99
N ASP A 186 12.05 7.19 6.76
CA ASP A 186 11.26 5.99 6.97
C ASP A 186 11.24 5.09 5.72
N THR A 187 11.38 3.79 5.94
CA THR A 187 11.48 2.77 4.89
C THR A 187 10.24 2.73 3.99
N PHE A 188 9.05 3.04 4.50
CA PHE A 188 7.82 2.99 3.70
C PHE A 188 7.80 4.09 2.64
N THR A 189 8.12 5.32 3.02
CA THR A 189 8.21 6.43 2.08
C THR A 189 9.28 6.16 1.02
N LEU A 190 10.44 5.64 1.43
CA LEU A 190 11.50 5.22 0.50
C LEU A 190 11.02 4.16 -0.51
N GLN A 191 10.28 3.15 -0.04
CA GLN A 191 9.66 2.15 -0.92
C GLN A 191 8.67 2.77 -1.89
N PHE A 192 7.79 3.67 -1.43
CA PHE A 192 6.80 4.29 -2.31
C PHE A 192 7.44 5.13 -3.42
N VAL A 193 8.46 5.95 -3.13
CA VAL A 193 9.13 6.74 -4.16
C VAL A 193 9.91 5.87 -5.16
N ALA A 194 10.51 4.76 -4.72
CA ALA A 194 11.14 3.80 -5.61
C ALA A 194 10.11 3.07 -6.50
N ILE A 195 8.93 2.75 -5.96
CA ILE A 195 7.82 2.16 -6.73
C ILE A 195 7.27 3.17 -7.75
N ILE A 196 7.12 4.44 -7.37
CA ILE A 196 6.72 5.52 -8.30
C ILE A 196 7.64 5.54 -9.52
N ALA A 197 8.96 5.57 -9.30
CA ALA A 197 9.94 5.61 -10.39
C ALA A 197 9.82 4.41 -11.33
N VAL A 198 9.79 3.18 -10.80
CA VAL A 198 9.68 1.95 -11.60
C VAL A 198 8.35 1.87 -12.35
N ASN A 199 7.24 2.18 -11.69
CA ASN A 199 5.91 2.15 -12.30
C ASN A 199 5.76 3.22 -13.39
N PHE A 200 6.37 4.38 -13.20
CA PHE A 200 6.42 5.42 -14.21
C PHE A 200 7.29 5.02 -15.42
N LEU A 201 8.43 4.33 -15.20
CA LEU A 201 9.25 3.77 -16.29
C LEU A 201 8.48 2.72 -17.11
N ASN A 202 7.70 1.85 -16.45
CA ASN A 202 6.80 0.93 -17.14
C ASN A 202 5.79 1.69 -18.03
N CYS A 203 5.14 2.73 -17.49
CA CYS A 203 4.23 3.57 -18.26
C CYS A 203 4.94 4.26 -19.45
N CYS A 204 6.17 4.74 -19.25
CA CYS A 204 6.98 5.35 -20.31
C CYS A 204 7.27 4.37 -21.45
N PHE A 205 7.57 3.12 -21.13
CA PHE A 205 7.83 2.07 -22.11
C PHE A 205 6.60 1.83 -23.00
N HIS A 206 5.44 1.58 -22.39
CA HIS A 206 4.21 1.26 -23.13
C HIS A 206 3.61 2.43 -23.90
N LYS A 207 3.81 3.66 -23.40
CA LYS A 207 3.30 4.88 -24.05
C LYS A 207 4.32 5.55 -24.98
N ASN A 208 5.50 4.95 -25.20
CA ASN A 208 6.61 5.52 -25.97
C ASN A 208 6.91 6.98 -25.56
N ALA A 209 7.07 7.20 -24.25
CA ALA A 209 7.29 8.52 -23.69
C ALA A 209 8.63 9.14 -24.10
N SER A 210 8.76 10.44 -23.87
CA SER A 210 10.00 11.17 -24.11
C SER A 210 11.16 10.64 -23.26
N LYS A 211 12.36 10.62 -23.84
CA LYS A 211 13.61 10.28 -23.15
C LYS A 211 13.85 11.13 -21.89
N LYS A 212 13.39 12.39 -21.90
CA LYS A 212 13.45 13.27 -20.72
C LYS A 212 12.75 12.64 -19.50
N TYR A 213 11.64 11.93 -19.71
CA TYR A 213 10.82 11.38 -18.63
C TYR A 213 11.50 10.14 -18.04
N THR A 214 12.04 9.29 -18.90
CA THR A 214 12.79 8.09 -18.49
C THR A 214 14.08 8.47 -17.78
N ASP A 215 14.84 9.41 -18.33
CA ASP A 215 16.11 9.89 -17.74
C ASP A 215 15.88 10.43 -16.33
N ARG A 216 14.82 11.23 -16.12
CA ARG A 216 14.48 11.78 -14.80
C ARG A 216 14.18 10.69 -13.76
N ALA A 217 13.40 9.68 -14.14
CA ALA A 217 13.02 8.61 -13.22
C ALA A 217 14.18 7.63 -12.94
N ILE A 218 15.01 7.34 -13.94
CA ILE A 218 16.25 6.56 -13.76
C ILE A 218 17.19 7.30 -12.82
N GLN A 219 17.46 8.58 -13.08
CA GLN A 219 18.34 9.40 -12.24
C GLN A 219 17.87 9.41 -10.79
N PHE A 220 16.58 9.71 -10.55
CA PHE A 220 16.02 9.72 -9.20
C PHE A 220 16.23 8.38 -8.47
N LEU A 221 15.96 7.27 -9.14
CA LEU A 221 16.11 5.93 -8.57
C LEU A 221 17.57 5.59 -8.23
N ARG A 222 18.55 6.14 -8.99
CA ARG A 222 20.00 5.97 -8.70
C ARG A 222 20.49 6.83 -7.54
N GLU A 223 19.83 7.95 -7.28
CA GLU A 223 20.17 8.88 -6.20
C GLU A 223 19.53 8.48 -4.85
N LEU A 224 18.57 7.55 -4.85
CA LEU A 224 17.99 7.02 -3.62
C LEU A 224 19.06 6.32 -2.74
N PRO A 225 18.91 6.38 -1.40
CA PRO A 225 19.82 5.70 -0.49
C PRO A 225 19.80 4.19 -0.71
N VAL A 226 20.97 3.56 -0.57
CA VAL A 226 21.10 2.10 -0.68
C VAL A 226 20.42 1.44 0.52
N ASP A 227 19.30 0.77 0.26
CA ASP A 227 18.52 0.03 1.25
C ASP A 227 18.00 -1.28 0.65
N GLY A 228 18.10 -2.38 1.40
CA GLY A 228 17.60 -3.69 0.97
C GLY A 228 16.10 -3.70 0.66
N ALA A 229 15.32 -2.82 1.30
CA ALA A 229 13.88 -2.68 1.12
C ALA A 229 13.47 -2.21 -0.29
N ILE A 230 14.38 -1.60 -1.05
CA ILE A 230 14.16 -1.15 -2.44
C ILE A 230 15.04 -1.90 -3.46
N GLY A 231 15.69 -2.99 -3.06
CA GLY A 231 16.62 -3.73 -3.92
C GLY A 231 16.00 -4.18 -5.24
N ILE A 232 14.75 -4.70 -5.20
CA ILE A 232 14.04 -5.10 -6.43
C ILE A 232 13.77 -3.91 -7.35
N ASN A 233 13.43 -2.74 -6.80
CA ASN A 233 13.21 -1.53 -7.59
C ASN A 233 14.49 -1.09 -8.29
N SER A 234 15.64 -1.15 -7.60
CA SER A 234 16.94 -0.85 -8.22
C SER A 234 17.27 -1.80 -9.36
N VAL A 235 16.97 -3.10 -9.22
CA VAL A 235 17.16 -4.10 -10.30
C VAL A 235 16.26 -3.78 -11.49
N LEU A 236 14.99 -3.45 -11.25
CA LEU A 236 14.05 -3.03 -12.29
C LEU A 236 14.48 -1.72 -12.97
N GLY A 237 15.04 -0.78 -12.20
CA GLY A 237 15.67 0.43 -12.73
C GLY A 237 16.76 0.13 -13.75
N THR A 238 17.68 -0.77 -13.41
CA THR A 238 18.74 -1.24 -14.32
C THR A 238 18.16 -1.88 -15.58
N TYR A 239 17.09 -2.66 -15.45
CA TYR A 239 16.42 -3.22 -16.62
C TYR A 239 15.85 -2.13 -17.54
N TYR A 240 15.08 -1.19 -17.00
CA TYR A 240 14.45 -0.14 -17.80
C TYR A 240 15.48 0.79 -18.45
N GLU A 241 16.51 1.20 -17.72
CA GLU A 241 17.63 1.98 -18.26
C GLU A 241 18.28 1.27 -19.46
N ALA A 242 18.64 -0.01 -19.30
CA ALA A 242 19.22 -0.79 -20.39
C ALA A 242 18.28 -0.93 -21.60
N VAL A 243 16.97 -1.08 -21.37
CA VAL A 243 15.97 -1.14 -22.44
C VAL A 243 15.86 0.19 -23.20
N PHE A 244 15.84 1.32 -22.49
CA PHE A 244 15.74 2.64 -23.12
C PHE A 244 17.01 3.05 -23.86
N ASP A 245 18.18 2.63 -23.38
CA ASP A 245 19.47 2.91 -23.99
C ASP A 245 19.88 1.90 -25.09
N GLY A 246 19.12 0.82 -25.26
CA GLY A 246 19.41 -0.23 -26.24
C GLY A 246 20.54 -1.19 -25.82
N ASP A 247 20.88 -1.23 -24.52
CA ASP A 247 21.82 -2.19 -23.96
C ASP A 247 21.18 -3.57 -23.78
N ALA A 248 21.13 -4.32 -24.89
CA ALA A 248 20.57 -5.66 -24.93
C ALA A 248 21.29 -6.65 -24.00
N LYS A 249 22.58 -6.42 -23.68
CA LYS A 249 23.35 -7.33 -22.83
C LYS A 249 22.87 -7.19 -21.38
N THR A 250 22.87 -5.98 -20.85
CA THR A 250 22.44 -5.72 -19.47
C THR A 250 20.97 -6.08 -19.28
N ALA A 251 20.11 -5.73 -20.25
CA ALA A 251 18.69 -6.10 -20.19
C ALA A 251 18.50 -7.62 -20.09
N LYS A 252 19.27 -8.40 -20.87
CA LYS A 252 19.22 -9.88 -20.83
C LYS A 252 19.72 -10.45 -19.50
N GLU A 253 20.81 -9.91 -18.96
CA GLU A 253 21.35 -10.34 -17.66
C GLU A 253 20.31 -10.14 -16.55
N VAL A 254 19.62 -8.99 -16.52
CA VAL A 254 18.57 -8.74 -15.53
C VAL A 254 17.37 -9.67 -15.74
N ILE A 255 16.94 -9.90 -16.99
CA ILE A 255 15.87 -10.86 -17.31
C ILE A 255 16.21 -12.25 -16.77
N ASP A 256 17.44 -12.73 -16.96
CA ASP A 256 17.86 -14.06 -16.52
C ASP A 256 17.87 -14.19 -14.99
N VAL A 257 18.29 -13.13 -14.28
CA VAL A 257 18.18 -13.08 -12.81
C VAL A 257 16.72 -13.15 -12.36
N LEU A 258 15.85 -12.33 -12.95
CA LEU A 258 14.43 -12.30 -12.59
C LEU A 258 13.70 -13.62 -12.92
N LYS A 259 14.10 -14.32 -13.99
CA LYS A 259 13.59 -15.67 -14.28
C LYS A 259 13.98 -16.66 -13.19
N LYS A 260 15.25 -16.65 -12.76
CA LYS A 260 15.75 -17.55 -11.70
C LYS A 260 15.11 -17.24 -10.34
N SER A 261 14.77 -15.98 -10.07
CA SER A 261 14.11 -15.58 -8.83
C SER A 261 12.59 -15.75 -8.84
N GLY A 262 11.98 -16.12 -9.98
CA GLY A 262 10.52 -16.19 -10.13
C GLY A 262 9.83 -14.82 -10.21
N CYS A 263 10.57 -13.74 -10.45
CA CYS A 263 10.06 -12.37 -10.52
C CYS A 263 9.95 -11.81 -11.95
N VAL A 264 10.19 -12.62 -12.98
CA VAL A 264 10.15 -12.17 -14.39
C VAL A 264 8.82 -11.57 -14.80
N SER A 265 7.71 -11.99 -14.18
CA SER A 265 6.37 -11.48 -14.51
C SER A 265 6.23 -9.96 -14.33
N LEU A 266 7.08 -9.35 -13.49
CA LEU A 266 7.14 -7.90 -13.26
C LEU A 266 7.52 -7.09 -14.50
N ILE A 267 8.21 -7.71 -15.47
CA ILE A 267 8.68 -7.06 -16.72
C ILE A 267 8.33 -7.85 -17.98
N GLU A 268 7.63 -8.98 -17.86
CA GLU A 268 7.35 -9.84 -19.02
C GLU A 268 6.55 -9.15 -20.15
N ASP A 269 5.79 -8.11 -19.79
CA ASP A 269 5.03 -7.25 -20.70
C ASP A 269 5.92 -6.40 -21.62
N THR A 270 7.20 -6.22 -21.27
CA THR A 270 8.13 -5.40 -22.05
C THR A 270 9.00 -6.21 -23.00
N PHE A 271 8.83 -7.54 -23.06
CA PHE A 271 9.63 -8.42 -23.94
C PHE A 271 9.18 -8.40 -25.40
N LYS A 272 7.95 -7.97 -25.68
CA LYS A 272 7.38 -7.98 -27.02
C LYS A 272 7.51 -6.60 -27.66
N LYS A 273 8.48 -6.44 -28.56
CA LYS A 273 8.36 -5.58 -29.73
C LYS A 273 8.39 -6.46 -30.97
#